data_AF-A0A382ADT0-F1
#
_entry.id   AF-A0A382ADT0-F1
#
_cell.length_a   1.000
_cell.length_b   1.000
_cell.length_c   1.000
_cell.angle_alpha   90.00
_cell.angle_beta   90.00
_cell.angle_gamma   90.00
#
_symmetry.space_group_name_H-M   'P 1'
#
loop_
_entity.id
_entity.type
_entity.pdbx_description
1 polymer ?
#
loop_
_entity_poly.entity_id
_entity_poly.type
_entity_poly.pdbx_seq_one_letter_code
_entity_poly.pdbx_strand_id
1 'polypeptide(L)'
;VIPSEATDELLLDDEEEEPSMVITLPSAEVLKDNWQAFSAITVVVLLVGAIAFYLVQQDPAFTARPLRYGDHMDFTVTETTIEITGDEMIGVLRDVTSPTLDEVCDELRATVTGGTGSISIRNGGIGDISHPLDADLIGAVNAHDAYGREHLTAEQTVMHDLAIDLQGKVRDEGTCTNTGWIKEDNSLISNSKSWREITGKKTIRTDTDLSFTDPDNVRTDARAVSFGSDGYGSLGSLSPLLIFPLTPIELHEFFGDTPLTDGLSSVKTSGLMDWTWTVQGEINTQMHGLVTHVSISEDGLAGCVGHVNINIHVKRGNPWPVKQMVDILLDKDGGEDCSLEGLISDYLLDLPDGTLTVSAVITETSSNFGSTPVHWDTAYAGSPGSGEDIPSSQQHWEEAMPDESDIREFDLEAAVDCLMTNHSSSDAAEALESAGYIWQATYSTDEWNMSWVDDNENAGWVVLRHKDSGCILADEHDYDEDTVSWDRNEIPETLTLGLMEERILFESRYLELQQFISNGTGWDPSMSYGYLLATASVDILSLNMVTAAGTRSWEESGRDNTVSFAIDAESGRMVGWYHTSLPA
;
A
#
# COMPACT_ATOMS: atom_id res chain seq x y z
N VAL A 1 37.72 9.49 54.30
CA VAL A 1 37.18 10.29 55.43
C VAL A 1 36.21 11.28 54.83
N ILE A 2 34.91 11.08 55.03
CA ILE A 2 33.90 12.15 54.94
C ILE A 2 33.87 12.80 56.34
N PRO A 3 33.72 14.13 56.44
CA PRO A 3 32.41 14.74 56.74
C PRO A 3 32.17 16.00 55.87
N SER A 4 30.94 16.31 55.39
CA SER A 4 29.78 16.88 56.12
C SER A 4 30.19 18.07 57.02
N GLU A 5 29.52 19.21 57.13
CA GLU A 5 28.15 19.66 56.88
C GLU A 5 28.14 21.15 57.28
N ALA A 6 27.29 22.00 56.68
CA ALA A 6 26.56 23.07 57.39
C ALA A 6 25.66 23.84 56.40
N THR A 7 24.38 23.57 56.57
CA THR A 7 23.17 24.10 55.93
C THR A 7 22.69 25.41 56.58
N ASP A 8 21.62 25.94 55.97
CA ASP A 8 20.57 26.84 56.47
C ASP A 8 20.71 28.34 56.20
N GLU A 9 19.69 29.05 55.70
CA GLU A 9 18.39 28.71 55.09
C GLU A 9 17.73 30.04 54.65
N LEU A 10 16.57 29.91 53.98
CA LEU A 10 15.54 30.90 53.63
C LEU A 10 15.67 31.58 52.25
N LEU A 11 14.63 31.69 51.43
CA LEU A 11 13.35 30.98 51.18
C LEU A 11 12.61 31.90 50.18
N LEU A 12 11.89 31.30 49.23
CA LEU A 12 10.52 31.61 48.77
C LEU A 12 10.46 31.27 47.27
N ASP A 13 9.95 30.10 46.88
CA ASP A 13 8.52 29.66 46.88
C ASP A 13 7.83 30.21 45.62
N ASP A 14 7.02 29.50 44.85
CA ASP A 14 6.34 28.19 44.91
C ASP A 14 5.70 28.00 43.50
N GLU A 15 5.19 26.86 42.99
CA GLU A 15 4.33 25.80 43.54
C GLU A 15 4.19 24.75 42.40
N GLU A 16 4.36 23.43 42.62
CA GLU A 16 3.29 22.39 42.78
C GLU A 16 2.59 21.98 41.45
N GLU A 17 2.20 20.74 41.12
CA GLU A 17 2.17 19.39 41.72
C GLU A 17 1.76 18.42 40.57
N GLU A 18 2.06 17.12 40.71
CA GLU A 18 1.49 15.97 39.94
C GLU A 18 -0.05 15.82 40.16
N PRO A 19 -0.85 14.84 39.63
CA PRO A 19 -0.60 13.68 38.76
C PRO A 19 -1.69 13.38 37.67
N SER A 20 -1.47 12.28 36.93
CA SER A 20 -2.46 11.42 36.23
C SER A 20 -3.36 12.03 35.13
N MET A 21 -3.08 11.70 33.86
CA MET A 21 -4.13 11.66 32.84
C MET A 21 -4.67 10.24 32.75
N VAL A 22 -5.94 10.08 33.15
CA VAL A 22 -6.75 8.89 32.92
C VAL A 22 -7.17 8.91 31.45
N ILE A 23 -6.77 7.91 30.69
CA ILE A 23 -7.36 7.66 29.37
C ILE A 23 -8.72 6.99 29.60
N THR A 24 -9.77 7.80 29.63
CA THR A 24 -11.13 7.29 29.47
C THR A 24 -11.39 7.08 27.98
N LEU A 25 -11.43 5.83 27.56
CA LEU A 25 -12.06 5.40 26.31
C LEU A 25 -13.54 5.81 26.31
N PRO A 26 -14.06 6.44 25.25
CA PRO A 26 -15.47 6.30 24.94
C PRO A 26 -15.68 4.98 24.18
N SER A 27 -16.42 4.09 24.82
CA SER A 27 -16.99 2.88 24.27
C SER A 27 -17.85 3.16 23.03
N ALA A 28 -17.89 2.18 22.11
CA ALA A 28 -18.91 2.11 21.08
C ALA A 28 -20.33 2.09 21.66
N GLU A 29 -21.27 2.57 20.84
CA GLU A 29 -22.74 2.66 21.02
C GLU A 29 -23.28 3.87 21.78
N VAL A 30 -23.79 4.88 21.04
CA VAL A 30 -25.23 5.24 21.10
C VAL A 30 -25.68 5.78 19.74
N LEU A 31 -26.50 4.98 19.06
CA LEU A 31 -27.47 5.42 18.08
C LEU A 31 -28.56 6.25 18.80
N LYS A 32 -28.88 7.44 18.28
CA LYS A 32 -30.21 8.11 18.27
C LYS A 32 -30.58 9.16 19.35
N ASP A 33 -31.15 10.25 18.79
CA ASP A 33 -32.11 11.25 19.31
C ASP A 33 -31.62 12.48 20.13
N ASN A 34 -31.48 13.61 19.44
CA ASN A 34 -32.39 14.79 19.49
C ASN A 34 -31.78 15.95 18.66
N TRP A 35 -32.23 16.24 17.44
CA TRP A 35 -33.33 17.19 17.13
C TRP A 35 -33.42 18.40 18.09
N GLN A 36 -32.66 19.47 17.81
CA GLN A 36 -33.06 20.91 17.94
C GLN A 36 -31.87 21.89 17.73
N ALA A 37 -31.19 21.82 16.58
CA ALA A 37 -30.21 22.85 16.20
C ALA A 37 -30.20 23.23 14.71
N PHE A 38 -31.23 22.86 13.93
CA PHE A 38 -31.32 23.18 12.49
C PHE A 38 -32.24 24.35 12.13
N SER A 39 -32.71 25.16 13.09
CA SER A 39 -33.74 26.18 12.80
C SER A 39 -33.24 27.61 12.60
N ALA A 40 -31.95 27.92 12.82
CA ALA A 40 -31.47 29.31 12.76
C ALA A 40 -30.64 29.62 11.49
N ILE A 41 -29.90 28.64 10.96
CA ILE A 41 -28.97 28.85 9.84
C ILE A 41 -29.68 28.77 8.48
N THR A 42 -30.74 27.98 8.37
CA THR A 42 -31.52 27.83 7.12
C THR A 42 -32.35 29.08 6.76
N VAL A 43 -32.71 29.93 7.73
CA VAL A 43 -33.56 31.12 7.50
C VAL A 43 -32.76 32.32 6.98
N VAL A 44 -31.46 32.40 7.27
CA VAL A 44 -30.58 33.48 6.76
C VAL A 44 -30.19 33.24 5.30
N VAL A 45 -29.94 31.98 4.92
CA VAL A 45 -29.65 31.61 3.52
C VAL A 45 -30.88 31.80 2.63
N LEU A 46 -32.09 31.56 3.14
CA LEU A 46 -33.35 31.77 2.38
C LEU A 46 -33.79 33.23 2.26
N LEU A 47 -33.38 34.13 3.17
CA LEU A 47 -33.79 35.54 3.14
C LEU A 47 -32.83 36.46 2.36
N VAL A 48 -31.58 36.02 2.11
CA VAL A 48 -30.64 36.76 1.24
C VAL A 48 -30.72 36.30 -0.22
N GLY A 49 -31.27 35.10 -0.51
CA GLY A 49 -31.37 34.55 -1.86
C GLY A 49 -32.58 34.98 -2.70
N ALA A 50 -33.50 35.82 -2.21
CA ALA A 50 -34.79 36.03 -2.87
C ALA A 50 -34.94 37.32 -3.73
N ILE A 51 -33.96 38.24 -3.78
CA ILE A 51 -34.11 39.50 -4.55
C ILE A 51 -32.79 39.95 -5.21
N ALA A 52 -32.28 39.16 -6.16
CA ALA A 52 -31.50 39.61 -7.33
C ALA A 52 -31.21 38.39 -8.22
N PHE A 53 -31.32 38.54 -9.55
CA PHE A 53 -31.13 37.51 -10.59
C PHE A 53 -32.34 36.63 -10.96
N TYR A 54 -33.44 37.29 -11.32
CA TYR A 54 -34.30 36.79 -12.38
C TYR A 54 -34.04 37.65 -13.61
N LEU A 55 -33.32 37.11 -14.61
CA LEU A 55 -33.47 37.35 -16.07
C LEU A 55 -32.19 36.90 -16.84
N VAL A 56 -32.23 35.67 -17.39
CA VAL A 56 -31.63 35.21 -18.69
C VAL A 56 -30.08 35.13 -18.69
N GLN A 57 -29.37 33.98 -18.63
CA GLN A 57 -29.41 32.75 -19.45
C GLN A 57 -28.78 31.53 -18.72
N GLN A 58 -29.43 30.36 -18.85
CA GLN A 58 -28.97 28.95 -18.70
C GLN A 58 -28.04 28.58 -17.53
N ASP A 59 -28.60 28.00 -16.45
CA ASP A 59 -27.84 27.20 -15.48
C ASP A 59 -27.30 25.91 -16.15
N PRO A 60 -25.97 25.65 -16.15
CA PRO A 60 -25.44 24.35 -16.50
C PRO A 60 -24.90 23.59 -15.29
N ALA A 61 -25.35 23.90 -14.07
CA ALA A 61 -24.97 23.11 -12.90
C ALA A 61 -25.37 21.64 -13.10
N PHE A 62 -24.39 20.73 -13.08
CA PHE A 62 -24.63 19.29 -13.11
C PHE A 62 -23.84 18.58 -12.02
N THR A 63 -24.38 17.45 -11.57
CA THR A 63 -23.73 16.56 -10.60
C THR A 63 -22.95 15.49 -11.34
N ALA A 64 -21.82 15.07 -10.78
CA ALA A 64 -21.06 13.94 -11.31
C ALA A 64 -21.95 12.69 -11.39
N ARG A 65 -21.76 11.87 -12.43
CA ARG A 65 -22.55 10.65 -12.62
C ARG A 65 -21.89 9.50 -11.85
N PRO A 66 -22.62 8.74 -11.01
CA PRO A 66 -22.10 7.51 -10.42
C PRO A 66 -21.70 6.48 -11.49
N LEU A 67 -20.75 5.62 -11.14
CA LEU A 67 -20.35 4.50 -11.98
C LEU A 67 -21.51 3.54 -12.26
N ARG A 68 -21.43 2.91 -13.43
CA ARG A 68 -22.35 1.87 -13.90
C ARG A 68 -21.57 0.68 -14.42
N TYR A 69 -22.12 -0.51 -14.24
CA TYR A 69 -21.58 -1.72 -14.86
C TYR A 69 -21.58 -1.58 -16.39
N GLY A 70 -20.41 -1.79 -17.00
CA GLY A 70 -20.17 -1.61 -18.43
C GLY A 70 -19.76 -0.19 -18.84
N ASP A 71 -19.53 0.73 -17.89
CA ASP A 71 -18.83 1.97 -18.18
C ASP A 71 -17.42 1.68 -18.71
N HIS A 72 -17.02 2.36 -19.77
CA HIS A 72 -15.72 2.21 -20.43
C HIS A 72 -15.27 3.55 -21.01
N MET A 73 -13.98 3.85 -20.91
CA MET A 73 -13.36 5.01 -21.54
C MET A 73 -11.98 4.65 -22.06
N ASP A 74 -11.74 4.93 -23.34
CA ASP A 74 -10.41 4.92 -23.95
C ASP A 74 -9.81 6.31 -23.89
N PHE A 75 -8.51 6.40 -23.61
CA PHE A 75 -7.79 7.67 -23.53
C PHE A 75 -6.39 7.57 -24.13
N THR A 76 -5.84 8.72 -24.51
CA THR A 76 -4.43 8.86 -24.89
C THR A 76 -3.64 9.43 -23.72
N VAL A 77 -2.41 8.97 -23.56
CA VAL A 77 -1.43 9.51 -22.62
C VAL A 77 -0.40 10.31 -23.41
N THR A 78 -0.24 11.59 -23.07
CA THR A 78 0.63 12.54 -23.75
C THR A 78 1.36 13.42 -22.74
N GLU A 79 2.45 14.07 -23.17
CA GLU A 79 3.14 15.09 -22.38
C GLU A 79 3.48 14.61 -20.95
N THR A 80 3.74 13.31 -20.79
CA THR A 80 3.98 12.72 -19.46
C THR A 80 5.49 12.61 -19.22
N THR A 81 5.95 13.13 -18.09
CA THR A 81 7.34 13.04 -17.64
C THR A 81 7.36 12.77 -16.15
N ILE A 82 8.20 11.83 -15.72
CA ILE A 82 8.55 11.57 -14.33
C ILE A 82 10.04 11.83 -14.22
N GLU A 83 10.45 12.68 -13.28
CA GLU A 83 11.83 13.04 -13.04
C GLU A 83 12.13 12.93 -11.54
N ILE A 84 13.17 12.16 -11.22
CA ILE A 84 13.64 11.90 -9.86
C ILE A 84 15.09 12.38 -9.80
N THR A 85 15.40 13.21 -8.82
CA THR A 85 16.75 13.71 -8.55
C THR A 85 17.10 13.47 -7.08
N GLY A 86 18.36 13.11 -6.79
CA GLY A 86 18.86 12.80 -5.46
C GLY A 86 19.11 11.30 -5.27
N ASP A 87 20.29 10.92 -4.78
CA ASP A 87 20.68 9.51 -4.62
C ASP A 87 19.86 8.79 -3.54
N GLU A 88 19.37 9.49 -2.50
CA GLU A 88 18.51 8.88 -1.48
C GLU A 88 17.13 8.56 -2.05
N MET A 89 16.51 9.50 -2.78
CA MET A 89 15.24 9.29 -3.46
C MET A 89 15.32 8.22 -4.57
N ILE A 90 16.45 8.14 -5.28
CA ILE A 90 16.72 7.05 -6.22
C ILE A 90 17.04 5.74 -5.49
N GLY A 91 17.66 5.82 -4.31
CA GLY A 91 17.92 4.70 -3.41
C GLY A 91 16.64 3.92 -3.12
N VAL A 92 15.55 4.62 -2.79
CA VAL A 92 14.23 3.98 -2.60
C VAL A 92 13.79 3.18 -3.83
N LEU A 93 14.02 3.69 -5.04
CA LEU A 93 13.69 2.95 -6.26
C LEU A 93 14.66 1.78 -6.51
N ARG A 94 15.94 1.96 -6.20
CA ARG A 94 16.99 0.94 -6.36
C ARG A 94 16.77 -0.25 -5.44
N ASP A 95 16.47 0.00 -4.17
CA ASP A 95 16.25 -1.06 -3.19
C ASP A 95 15.07 -1.96 -3.60
N VAL A 96 14.09 -1.39 -4.30
CA VAL A 96 12.92 -2.11 -4.83
C VAL A 96 13.19 -2.84 -6.15
N THR A 97 14.08 -2.30 -6.98
CA THR A 97 14.28 -2.79 -8.36
C THR A 97 15.60 -3.51 -8.56
N SER A 98 16.40 -3.66 -7.49
CA SER A 98 17.67 -4.36 -7.48
C SER A 98 17.51 -5.80 -8.01
N PRO A 99 18.43 -6.29 -8.88
CA PRO A 99 19.66 -5.62 -9.33
C PRO A 99 19.49 -4.67 -10.53
N THR A 100 18.26 -4.51 -11.04
CA THR A 100 17.99 -3.91 -12.36
C THR A 100 18.39 -2.44 -12.46
N LEU A 101 18.25 -1.66 -11.39
CA LEU A 101 18.61 -0.23 -11.37
C LEU A 101 19.80 0.08 -10.46
N ASP A 102 20.57 -0.92 -10.00
CA ASP A 102 21.73 -0.72 -9.10
C ASP A 102 22.75 0.28 -9.66
N GLU A 103 22.85 0.33 -10.98
CA GLU A 103 23.75 1.22 -11.72
C GLU A 103 23.18 2.64 -11.89
N VAL A 104 21.90 2.90 -11.63
CA VAL A 104 21.32 4.25 -11.73
C VAL A 104 21.68 5.05 -10.50
N CYS A 105 21.97 6.34 -10.66
CA CYS A 105 22.20 7.19 -9.50
C CYS A 105 21.94 8.67 -9.82
N ASP A 106 21.75 9.49 -8.79
CA ASP A 106 21.49 10.95 -8.80
C ASP A 106 20.32 11.48 -9.63
N GLU A 107 20.06 10.94 -10.82
CA GLU A 107 19.04 11.41 -11.76
C GLU A 107 18.44 10.25 -12.55
N LEU A 108 17.11 10.15 -12.55
CA LEU A 108 16.33 9.27 -13.41
C LEU A 108 15.16 10.05 -13.99
N ARG A 109 15.01 9.99 -15.31
CA ARG A 109 13.91 10.60 -16.03
C ARG A 109 13.23 9.59 -16.95
N ALA A 110 11.92 9.45 -16.81
CA ALA A 110 11.07 8.69 -17.69
C ALA A 110 10.15 9.63 -18.46
N THR A 111 10.17 9.58 -19.79
CA THR A 111 9.33 10.41 -20.65
C THR A 111 8.42 9.51 -21.49
N VAL A 112 7.11 9.70 -21.42
CA VAL A 112 6.16 9.00 -22.28
C VAL A 112 6.06 9.75 -23.61
N THR A 113 6.59 9.17 -24.68
CA THR A 113 6.56 9.77 -26.03
C THR A 113 5.21 9.60 -26.70
N GLY A 114 4.43 8.61 -26.28
CA GLY A 114 3.05 8.41 -26.64
C GLY A 114 2.50 7.15 -25.99
N GLY A 115 1.19 7.13 -25.75
CA GLY A 115 0.55 5.94 -25.20
C GLY A 115 -0.96 6.00 -25.30
N THR A 116 -1.56 4.84 -25.08
CA THR A 116 -3.00 4.70 -24.94
C THR A 116 -3.32 4.03 -23.63
N GLY A 117 -4.53 4.22 -23.14
CA GLY A 117 -5.04 3.50 -22.00
C GLY A 117 -6.54 3.34 -22.09
N SER A 118 -7.06 2.49 -21.22
CA SER A 118 -8.50 2.33 -21.06
C SER A 118 -8.85 2.11 -19.60
N ILE A 119 -10.04 2.55 -19.22
CA ILE A 119 -10.63 2.28 -17.91
C ILE A 119 -12.02 1.70 -18.13
N SER A 120 -12.36 0.64 -17.38
CA SER A 120 -13.66 -0.01 -17.51
C SER A 120 -14.19 -0.55 -16.20
N ILE A 121 -15.50 -0.61 -16.07
CA ILE A 121 -16.22 -1.30 -15.00
C ILE A 121 -16.84 -2.56 -15.59
N ARG A 122 -16.45 -3.73 -15.09
CA ARG A 122 -16.97 -5.00 -15.59
C ARG A 122 -18.47 -5.12 -15.31
N ASN A 123 -19.19 -5.74 -16.24
CA ASN A 123 -20.59 -6.12 -16.06
C ASN A 123 -20.67 -7.64 -15.87
N GLY A 124 -20.62 -8.07 -14.61
CA GLY A 124 -20.65 -9.48 -14.21
C GLY A 124 -21.95 -10.20 -14.59
N GLY A 125 -21.82 -11.51 -14.82
CA GLY A 125 -22.95 -12.37 -15.18
C GLY A 125 -23.48 -13.17 -13.99
N ILE A 126 -24.44 -14.07 -14.25
CA ILE A 126 -24.98 -14.96 -13.21
C ILE A 126 -23.92 -15.90 -12.61
N GLY A 127 -22.84 -16.20 -13.35
CA GLY A 127 -21.73 -17.01 -12.85
C GLY A 127 -20.87 -16.30 -11.80
N ASP A 128 -20.97 -14.98 -11.71
CA ASP A 128 -20.29 -14.16 -10.71
C ASP A 128 -21.13 -14.01 -9.42
N ILE A 129 -22.33 -14.58 -9.37
CA ILE A 129 -23.21 -14.54 -8.19
C ILE A 129 -23.14 -15.89 -7.47
N SER A 130 -22.49 -15.92 -6.31
CA SER A 130 -22.29 -17.16 -5.54
C SER A 130 -23.54 -17.60 -4.79
N HIS A 131 -24.39 -16.67 -4.34
CA HIS A 131 -25.59 -16.97 -3.58
C HIS A 131 -26.89 -16.72 -4.38
N PRO A 132 -27.82 -17.71 -4.51
CA PRO A 132 -29.00 -17.59 -5.38
C PRO A 132 -29.97 -16.45 -5.04
N LEU A 133 -29.97 -15.95 -3.80
CA LEU A 133 -30.81 -14.82 -3.41
C LEU A 133 -30.30 -13.46 -3.92
N ASP A 134 -29.06 -13.41 -4.40
CA ASP A 134 -28.39 -12.18 -4.84
C ASP A 134 -28.42 -12.02 -6.37
N ALA A 135 -29.32 -12.76 -7.04
CA ALA A 135 -29.46 -12.75 -8.50
C ALA A 135 -29.94 -11.40 -9.07
N ASP A 136 -30.44 -10.50 -8.24
CA ASP A 136 -30.76 -9.13 -8.62
C ASP A 136 -29.53 -8.20 -8.64
N LEU A 137 -28.39 -8.66 -8.13
CA LEU A 137 -27.10 -7.95 -8.12
C LEU A 137 -26.23 -8.28 -9.34
N ILE A 138 -26.81 -8.87 -10.39
CA ILE A 138 -26.14 -9.12 -11.67
C ILE A 138 -25.51 -7.81 -12.18
N GLY A 139 -24.23 -7.90 -12.48
CA GLY A 139 -23.35 -6.75 -12.75
C GLY A 139 -22.16 -6.76 -11.80
N ALA A 140 -22.38 -7.13 -10.54
CA ALA A 140 -21.30 -7.36 -9.58
C ALA A 140 -20.44 -8.58 -9.96
N VAL A 141 -19.21 -8.60 -9.46
CA VAL A 141 -18.22 -9.66 -9.70
C VAL A 141 -17.80 -10.27 -8.36
N ASN A 142 -17.71 -11.60 -8.30
CA ASN A 142 -17.17 -12.29 -7.14
C ASN A 142 -15.65 -12.11 -7.07
N ALA A 143 -15.15 -11.69 -5.90
CA ALA A 143 -13.72 -11.59 -5.63
C ALA A 143 -13.40 -12.02 -4.20
N HIS A 144 -12.20 -12.54 -3.99
CA HIS A 144 -11.71 -12.94 -2.67
C HIS A 144 -11.03 -11.78 -1.96
N ASP A 145 -11.31 -11.61 -0.66
CA ASP A 145 -10.60 -10.66 0.20
C ASP A 145 -9.28 -11.22 0.75
N ALA A 146 -8.64 -10.45 1.64
CA ALA A 146 -7.39 -10.79 2.31
C ALA A 146 -7.42 -12.08 3.15
N TYR A 147 -8.60 -12.62 3.44
CA TYR A 147 -8.75 -13.90 4.15
C TYR A 147 -9.14 -15.02 3.18
N GLY A 148 -9.34 -14.74 1.89
CA GLY A 148 -9.83 -15.70 0.92
C GLY A 148 -11.36 -15.92 1.00
N ARG A 149 -12.11 -14.93 1.51
CA ARG A 149 -13.58 -14.98 1.57
C ARG A 149 -14.18 -14.30 0.36
N GLU A 150 -15.26 -14.85 -0.16
CA GLU A 150 -15.95 -14.31 -1.33
C GLU A 150 -16.75 -13.05 -0.99
N HIS A 151 -16.63 -12.03 -1.83
CA HIS A 151 -17.43 -10.81 -1.78
C HIS A 151 -18.00 -10.47 -3.16
N LEU A 152 -19.18 -9.85 -3.19
CA LEU A 152 -19.67 -9.17 -4.38
C LEU A 152 -19.05 -7.78 -4.48
N THR A 153 -18.47 -7.49 -5.64
CA THR A 153 -17.66 -6.28 -5.85
C THR A 153 -17.98 -5.59 -7.17
N ALA A 154 -17.59 -4.32 -7.28
CA ALA A 154 -17.40 -3.66 -8.56
C ALA A 154 -15.94 -3.83 -8.98
N GLU A 155 -15.72 -4.56 -10.08
CA GLU A 155 -14.39 -4.72 -10.69
C GLU A 155 -14.14 -3.55 -11.65
N GLN A 156 -13.09 -2.79 -11.37
CA GLN A 156 -12.54 -1.76 -12.25
C GLN A 156 -11.24 -2.27 -12.86
N THR A 157 -11.09 -2.15 -14.18
CA THR A 157 -9.84 -2.45 -14.88
C THR A 157 -9.29 -1.18 -15.50
N VAL A 158 -8.01 -0.91 -15.27
CA VAL A 158 -7.24 0.17 -15.91
C VAL A 158 -6.09 -0.45 -16.68
N MET A 159 -5.97 -0.12 -17.95
CA MET A 159 -4.89 -0.60 -18.82
C MET A 159 -4.11 0.58 -19.38
N HIS A 160 -2.82 0.38 -19.56
CA HIS A 160 -1.91 1.31 -20.23
C HIS A 160 -1.02 0.55 -21.22
N ASP A 161 -0.78 1.18 -22.36
CA ASP A 161 0.20 0.79 -23.37
C ASP A 161 1.00 2.05 -23.72
N LEU A 162 2.21 2.14 -23.17
CA LEU A 162 3.04 3.35 -23.16
C LEU A 162 4.37 3.09 -23.88
N ALA A 163 4.77 4.02 -24.74
CA ALA A 163 6.14 4.15 -25.22
C ALA A 163 6.90 5.09 -24.28
N ILE A 164 8.00 4.59 -23.70
CA ILE A 164 8.75 5.28 -22.65
C ILE A 164 10.22 5.41 -23.06
N ASP A 165 10.75 6.62 -22.94
CA ASP A 165 12.18 6.88 -23.02
C ASP A 165 12.71 7.08 -21.60
N LEU A 166 13.79 6.37 -21.28
CA LEU A 166 14.46 6.43 -20.00
C LEU A 166 15.82 7.12 -20.14
N GLN A 167 16.13 8.02 -19.22
CA GLN A 167 17.41 8.72 -19.16
C GLN A 167 17.89 8.75 -17.72
N GLY A 168 19.18 8.64 -17.49
CA GLY A 168 19.73 8.74 -16.13
C GLY A 168 21.25 8.80 -16.13
N LYS A 169 21.84 8.83 -14.93
CA LYS A 169 23.29 8.72 -14.74
C LYS A 169 23.68 7.32 -14.29
N VAL A 170 24.93 6.95 -14.54
CA VAL A 170 25.50 5.66 -14.15
C VAL A 170 26.39 5.81 -12.92
N ARG A 171 26.28 4.88 -11.98
CA ARG A 171 27.16 4.67 -10.83
C ARG A 171 28.35 3.81 -11.22
N ASP A 172 29.57 4.26 -10.95
CA ASP A 172 30.81 3.52 -11.18
C ASP A 172 31.64 3.53 -9.87
N GLU A 173 32.02 2.34 -9.39
CA GLU A 173 32.73 2.12 -8.12
C GLU A 173 32.15 2.93 -6.92
N GLY A 174 30.82 3.02 -6.84
CA GLY A 174 30.12 3.71 -5.77
C GLY A 174 29.94 5.22 -5.98
N THR A 175 30.51 5.81 -7.03
CA THR A 175 30.41 7.25 -7.34
C THR A 175 29.55 7.48 -8.59
N CYS A 176 28.69 8.50 -8.57
CA CYS A 176 27.96 8.92 -9.76
C CYS A 176 28.86 9.53 -10.82
N THR A 177 28.84 8.95 -12.01
CA THR A 177 29.57 9.47 -13.15
C THR A 177 28.80 10.61 -13.80
N ASN A 178 29.52 11.52 -14.46
CA ASN A 178 28.90 12.52 -15.34
C ASN A 178 28.43 11.91 -16.68
N THR A 179 28.55 10.59 -16.85
CA THR A 179 28.14 9.90 -18.07
C THR A 179 26.68 9.51 -17.92
N GLY A 180 25.82 10.17 -18.70
CA GLY A 180 24.42 9.80 -18.79
C GLY A 180 24.20 8.64 -19.76
N TRP A 181 23.12 7.90 -19.56
CA TRP A 181 22.57 6.91 -20.48
C TRP A 181 21.19 7.35 -20.95
N ILE A 182 20.82 6.90 -22.15
CA ILE A 182 19.50 7.10 -22.74
C ILE A 182 19.10 5.75 -23.34
N LYS A 183 17.94 5.24 -22.94
CA LYS A 183 17.25 4.11 -23.57
C LYS A 183 15.95 4.62 -24.16
N GLU A 184 15.90 4.75 -25.48
CA GLU A 184 14.68 5.14 -26.22
C GLU A 184 13.96 3.89 -26.71
N ASP A 185 12.69 4.01 -27.10
CA ASP A 185 11.90 2.91 -27.67
C ASP A 185 11.57 1.75 -26.69
N ASN A 186 11.49 2.04 -25.39
CA ASN A 186 10.95 1.05 -24.45
C ASN A 186 9.42 1.01 -24.52
N SER A 187 8.83 -0.14 -24.23
CA SER A 187 7.37 -0.32 -24.13
C SER A 187 7.00 -0.79 -22.73
N LEU A 188 5.96 -0.17 -22.17
CA LEU A 188 5.36 -0.55 -20.90
C LEU A 188 3.88 -0.86 -21.09
N ILE A 189 3.50 -2.09 -20.81
CA ILE A 189 2.11 -2.51 -20.73
C ILE A 189 1.77 -2.71 -19.26
N SER A 190 0.73 -2.03 -18.79
CA SER A 190 0.20 -2.18 -17.44
C SER A 190 -1.27 -2.58 -17.51
N ASN A 191 -1.69 -3.48 -16.63
CA ASN A 191 -3.08 -3.88 -16.46
C ASN A 191 -3.37 -4.04 -14.96
N SER A 192 -4.14 -3.11 -14.40
CA SER A 192 -4.51 -3.11 -12.99
C SER A 192 -6.00 -3.33 -12.83
N LYS A 193 -6.37 -4.32 -12.02
CA LYS A 193 -7.74 -4.62 -11.62
C LYS A 193 -7.92 -4.31 -10.15
N SER A 194 -8.98 -3.60 -9.80
CA SER A 194 -9.36 -3.37 -8.42
C SER A 194 -10.80 -3.81 -8.17
N TRP A 195 -11.03 -4.41 -7.01
CA TRP A 195 -12.34 -4.89 -6.59
C TRP A 195 -12.78 -4.12 -5.35
N ARG A 196 -13.83 -3.31 -5.53
CA ARG A 196 -14.47 -2.55 -4.44
C ARG A 196 -15.73 -3.27 -3.97
N GLU A 197 -15.79 -3.62 -2.71
CA GLU A 197 -16.93 -4.33 -2.11
C GLU A 197 -18.17 -3.44 -2.12
N ILE A 198 -19.32 -4.00 -2.55
CA ILE A 198 -20.51 -3.20 -2.87
C ILE A 198 -21.23 -2.63 -1.64
N THR A 199 -21.14 -3.27 -0.47
CA THR A 199 -21.80 -2.83 0.77
C THR A 199 -21.06 -1.66 1.42
N GLY A 200 -19.74 -1.74 1.51
CA GLY A 200 -18.86 -0.84 2.24
C GLY A 200 -18.02 0.08 1.38
N LYS A 201 -18.04 -0.08 0.04
CA LYS A 201 -17.26 0.71 -0.94
C LYS A 201 -15.74 0.66 -0.72
N LYS A 202 -15.25 -0.33 0.02
CA LYS A 202 -13.82 -0.50 0.30
C LYS A 202 -13.17 -1.37 -0.76
N THR A 203 -12.00 -0.96 -1.25
CA THR A 203 -11.17 -1.84 -2.08
C THR A 203 -10.67 -3.00 -1.23
N ILE A 204 -11.04 -4.22 -1.60
CA ILE A 204 -10.64 -5.42 -0.87
C ILE A 204 -9.44 -6.12 -1.51
N ARG A 205 -9.22 -5.88 -2.81
CA ARG A 205 -8.14 -6.47 -3.60
C ARG A 205 -7.77 -5.55 -4.78
N THR A 206 -6.49 -5.53 -5.10
CA THR A 206 -5.93 -4.97 -6.34
C THR A 206 -4.95 -5.97 -6.93
N ASP A 207 -4.95 -6.14 -8.24
CA ASP A 207 -4.09 -7.07 -8.98
C ASP A 207 -3.54 -6.34 -10.19
N THR A 208 -2.23 -6.12 -10.20
CA THR A 208 -1.54 -5.30 -11.19
C THR A 208 -0.50 -6.15 -11.90
N ASP A 209 -0.67 -6.32 -13.20
CA ASP A 209 0.31 -6.89 -14.12
C ASP A 209 1.08 -5.77 -14.83
N LEU A 210 2.40 -5.92 -14.91
CA LEU A 210 3.32 -5.01 -15.59
C LEU A 210 4.23 -5.80 -16.52
N SER A 211 4.38 -5.35 -17.76
CA SER A 211 5.29 -5.93 -18.74
C SER A 211 6.10 -4.80 -19.36
N PHE A 212 7.38 -4.74 -19.04
CA PHE A 212 8.35 -3.82 -19.62
C PHE A 212 9.14 -4.53 -20.71
N THR A 213 9.32 -3.90 -21.87
CA THR A 213 10.17 -4.39 -22.96
C THR A 213 11.15 -3.30 -23.33
N ASP A 214 12.44 -3.64 -23.29
CA ASP A 214 13.52 -2.73 -23.65
C ASP A 214 13.75 -2.69 -25.18
N PRO A 215 14.68 -1.85 -25.68
CA PRO A 215 14.89 -1.65 -27.11
C PRO A 215 15.55 -2.87 -27.80
N ASP A 216 16.21 -3.73 -27.02
CA ASP A 216 16.78 -5.00 -27.45
C ASP A 216 15.73 -6.12 -27.46
N ASN A 217 14.45 -5.78 -27.21
CA ASN A 217 13.31 -6.69 -27.12
C ASN A 217 13.47 -7.71 -25.97
N VAL A 218 14.16 -7.31 -24.91
CA VAL A 218 14.27 -8.04 -23.66
C VAL A 218 13.09 -7.65 -22.78
N ARG A 219 12.33 -8.65 -22.33
CA ARG A 219 11.09 -8.47 -21.58
C ARG A 219 11.30 -8.75 -20.10
N THR A 220 10.76 -7.88 -19.26
CA THR A 220 10.63 -8.01 -17.81
C THR A 220 9.15 -7.99 -17.45
N ASP A 221 8.71 -8.97 -16.67
CA ASP A 221 7.34 -9.06 -16.19
C ASP A 221 7.30 -8.95 -14.67
N ALA A 222 6.32 -8.23 -14.15
CA ALA A 222 6.04 -8.15 -12.73
C ALA A 222 4.53 -8.21 -12.51
N ARG A 223 4.09 -8.92 -11.48
CA ARG A 223 2.70 -8.94 -11.03
C ARG A 223 2.67 -8.72 -9.53
N ALA A 224 1.78 -7.86 -9.07
CA ALA A 224 1.59 -7.61 -7.65
C ALA A 224 0.09 -7.68 -7.31
N VAL A 225 -0.25 -8.40 -6.25
CA VAL A 225 -1.61 -8.50 -5.73
C VAL A 225 -1.63 -8.02 -4.30
N SER A 226 -2.38 -6.95 -4.06
CA SER A 226 -2.56 -6.39 -2.73
C SER A 226 -3.98 -6.55 -2.21
N PHE A 227 -4.13 -6.69 -0.90
CA PHE A 227 -5.43 -6.76 -0.26
C PHE A 227 -5.61 -5.59 0.70
N GLY A 228 -6.58 -4.72 0.38
CA GLY A 228 -6.85 -3.48 1.12
C GLY A 228 -5.71 -2.45 1.10
N SER A 229 -6.00 -1.25 1.60
CA SER A 229 -5.05 -0.14 1.71
C SER A 229 -4.06 -0.27 2.87
N ASP A 230 -4.32 -1.18 3.81
CA ASP A 230 -3.68 -1.16 5.13
C ASP A 230 -2.53 -2.17 5.26
N GLY A 231 -2.19 -2.87 4.17
CA GLY A 231 -1.28 -4.03 4.21
C GLY A 231 0.13 -3.77 3.71
N TYR A 232 0.34 -2.86 2.77
CA TYR A 232 1.66 -2.62 2.22
C TYR A 232 2.20 -1.33 2.80
N GLY A 233 3.37 -1.41 3.45
CA GLY A 233 4.26 -0.26 3.60
C GLY A 233 4.68 0.31 2.24
N SER A 234 5.85 0.94 2.18
CA SER A 234 6.33 1.79 1.07
C SER A 234 6.13 1.26 -0.38
N LEU A 235 6.00 -0.05 -0.63
CA LEU A 235 5.70 -0.59 -1.97
C LEU A 235 4.24 -0.44 -2.41
N GLY A 236 3.30 -0.55 -1.48
CA GLY A 236 1.88 -0.27 -1.75
C GLY A 236 1.60 1.21 -1.87
N SER A 237 2.49 2.06 -1.37
CA SER A 237 2.44 3.50 -1.60
C SER A 237 3.04 3.89 -2.95
N LEU A 238 4.05 3.18 -3.49
CA LEU A 238 4.69 3.54 -4.76
C LEU A 238 3.91 3.11 -6.02
N SER A 239 3.28 1.93 -6.03
CA SER A 239 2.53 1.49 -7.24
C SER A 239 1.34 2.41 -7.59
N PRO A 240 0.58 2.97 -6.63
CA PRO A 240 -0.35 4.04 -6.90
C PRO A 240 0.38 5.32 -7.31
N LEU A 241 1.48 5.74 -6.68
CA LEU A 241 2.13 7.02 -7.00
C LEU A 241 2.63 7.13 -8.46
N LEU A 242 3.11 6.04 -9.06
CA LEU A 242 3.59 6.05 -10.45
C LEU A 242 2.46 6.00 -11.49
N ILE A 243 1.32 5.37 -11.18
CA ILE A 243 0.21 5.17 -12.12
C ILE A 243 -0.99 6.09 -11.83
N PHE A 244 -1.08 6.65 -10.62
CA PHE A 244 -2.12 7.60 -10.19
C PHE A 244 -2.23 8.80 -11.13
N PRO A 245 -1.13 9.44 -11.55
CA PRO A 245 -1.19 10.54 -12.53
C PRO A 245 -1.79 10.11 -13.88
N LEU A 246 -1.69 8.81 -14.19
CA LEU A 246 -2.16 8.18 -15.43
C LEU A 246 -3.52 7.49 -15.29
N THR A 247 -4.18 7.62 -14.15
CA THR A 247 -5.51 7.04 -13.91
C THR A 247 -6.57 8.16 -13.87
N PRO A 248 -7.63 8.08 -14.68
CA PRO A 248 -8.71 9.07 -14.64
C PRO A 248 -9.41 9.10 -13.28
N ILE A 249 -9.59 10.29 -12.70
CA ILE A 249 -10.32 10.47 -11.43
C ILE A 249 -11.80 10.08 -11.61
N GLU A 250 -12.34 9.29 -10.68
CA GLU A 250 -13.78 9.03 -10.58
C GLU A 250 -14.50 10.28 -10.05
N LEU A 251 -15.31 10.90 -10.90
CA LEU A 251 -15.90 12.21 -10.61
C LEU A 251 -16.93 12.16 -9.47
N HIS A 252 -17.74 11.10 -9.40
CA HIS A 252 -18.78 11.00 -8.36
C HIS A 252 -18.18 10.63 -7.00
N GLU A 253 -17.14 9.81 -6.97
CA GLU A 253 -16.39 9.56 -5.74
C GLU A 253 -15.75 10.84 -5.19
N PHE A 254 -15.20 11.70 -6.06
CA PHE A 254 -14.55 12.94 -5.64
C PHE A 254 -15.53 14.07 -5.30
N PHE A 255 -16.54 14.33 -6.14
CA PHE A 255 -17.46 15.47 -5.97
C PHE A 255 -18.78 15.11 -5.27
N GLY A 256 -19.10 13.82 -5.17
CA GLY A 256 -20.41 13.34 -4.71
C GLY A 256 -21.55 13.93 -5.54
N ASP A 257 -22.62 14.31 -4.84
CA ASP A 257 -23.79 14.95 -5.43
C ASP A 257 -23.66 16.48 -5.53
N THR A 258 -22.44 17.02 -5.40
CA THR A 258 -22.20 18.46 -5.46
C THR A 258 -22.44 18.99 -6.87
N PRO A 259 -23.30 20.00 -7.07
CA PRO A 259 -23.51 20.58 -8.39
C PRO A 259 -22.32 21.46 -8.80
N LEU A 260 -21.60 21.06 -9.85
CA LEU A 260 -20.46 21.80 -10.38
C LEU A 260 -20.95 23.07 -11.07
N THR A 261 -20.83 24.20 -10.37
CA THR A 261 -21.29 25.52 -10.83
C THR A 261 -20.11 26.46 -10.91
N ASP A 262 -20.08 27.34 -11.92
CA ASP A 262 -19.00 28.31 -12.11
C ASP A 262 -18.74 29.15 -10.85
N GLY A 263 -17.46 29.28 -10.47
CA GLY A 263 -17.00 29.97 -9.27
C GLY A 263 -17.24 29.23 -7.95
N LEU A 264 -17.84 28.02 -7.99
CA LEU A 264 -17.96 27.19 -6.80
C LEU A 264 -16.60 26.61 -6.44
N SER A 265 -16.21 26.76 -5.17
CA SER A 265 -15.04 26.12 -4.59
C SER A 265 -15.43 25.24 -3.43
N SER A 266 -14.63 24.23 -3.12
CA SER A 266 -14.78 23.49 -1.86
C SER A 266 -14.55 24.41 -0.66
N VAL A 267 -15.18 24.05 0.46
CA VAL A 267 -14.84 24.62 1.77
C VAL A 267 -13.67 23.80 2.31
N LYS A 268 -12.61 24.46 2.81
CA LYS A 268 -11.54 23.77 3.53
C LYS A 268 -12.17 22.94 4.65
N THR A 269 -12.13 21.64 4.49
CA THR A 269 -12.65 20.72 5.49
C THR A 269 -11.47 20.41 6.38
N SER A 270 -11.53 20.81 7.65
CA SER A 270 -10.49 20.51 8.63
C SER A 270 -10.33 18.99 8.75
N GLY A 271 -9.31 18.43 8.11
CA GLY A 271 -9.01 17.01 7.97
C GLY A 271 -7.55 16.77 7.52
N LEU A 272 -7.16 15.51 7.31
CA LEU A 272 -5.77 15.06 7.10
C LEU A 272 -5.12 15.49 5.76
N MET A 273 -5.92 15.82 4.74
CA MET A 273 -5.46 16.37 3.46
C MET A 273 -6.36 17.53 3.07
N ASP A 274 -5.78 18.69 2.78
CA ASP A 274 -6.47 19.94 2.50
C ASP A 274 -6.74 20.06 0.98
N TRP A 275 -7.37 19.03 0.40
CA TRP A 275 -7.77 19.07 -1.01
C TRP A 275 -8.79 20.18 -1.22
N THR A 276 -8.41 21.16 -2.03
CA THR A 276 -9.31 22.20 -2.49
C THR A 276 -9.60 22.03 -3.97
N TRP A 277 -10.81 22.41 -4.38
CA TRP A 277 -11.16 22.47 -5.79
C TRP A 277 -11.95 23.71 -6.09
N THR A 278 -11.81 24.21 -7.32
CA THR A 278 -12.52 25.38 -7.82
C THR A 278 -12.98 25.14 -9.24
N VAL A 279 -14.27 25.37 -9.50
CA VAL A 279 -14.84 25.36 -10.84
C VAL A 279 -14.50 26.70 -11.51
N GLN A 280 -13.71 26.65 -12.59
CA GLN A 280 -13.20 27.83 -13.30
C GLN A 280 -14.09 28.25 -14.49
N GLY A 281 -15.27 27.64 -14.60
CA GLY A 281 -16.25 27.92 -15.65
C GLY A 281 -16.25 26.90 -16.77
N GLU A 282 -16.95 27.23 -17.86
CA GLU A 282 -17.11 26.34 -19.01
C GLU A 282 -16.28 26.81 -20.22
N ILE A 283 -15.66 25.86 -20.89
CA ILE A 283 -14.91 26.08 -22.12
C ILE A 283 -15.45 25.19 -23.22
N ASN A 284 -15.48 25.69 -24.46
CA ASN A 284 -15.86 24.88 -25.61
C ASN A 284 -14.60 24.31 -26.27
N THR A 285 -14.43 23.00 -26.22
CA THR A 285 -13.31 22.28 -26.80
C THR A 285 -13.67 21.73 -28.18
N GLN A 286 -12.69 21.66 -29.08
CA GLN A 286 -12.91 21.15 -30.43
C GLN A 286 -13.33 19.67 -30.44
N MET A 287 -12.83 18.86 -29.49
CA MET A 287 -13.07 17.42 -29.42
C MET A 287 -14.31 17.04 -28.60
N HIS A 288 -14.53 17.65 -27.44
CA HIS A 288 -15.56 17.21 -26.49
C HIS A 288 -16.77 18.15 -26.41
N GLY A 289 -16.70 19.32 -27.07
CA GLY A 289 -17.72 20.37 -26.98
C GLY A 289 -17.60 21.17 -25.69
N LEU A 290 -18.74 21.59 -25.15
CA LEU A 290 -18.82 22.31 -23.88
C LEU A 290 -18.42 21.40 -22.71
N VAL A 291 -17.40 21.81 -21.97
CA VAL A 291 -16.88 21.11 -20.79
C VAL A 291 -16.67 22.10 -19.65
N THR A 292 -16.87 21.63 -18.42
CA THR A 292 -16.61 22.39 -17.21
C THR A 292 -15.17 22.18 -16.78
N HIS A 293 -14.43 23.27 -16.59
CA HIS A 293 -13.06 23.23 -16.11
C HIS A 293 -13.03 23.28 -14.58
N VAL A 294 -12.38 22.31 -13.97
CA VAL A 294 -12.19 22.26 -12.51
C VAL A 294 -10.69 22.12 -12.23
N SER A 295 -10.20 22.98 -11.34
CA SER A 295 -8.84 22.91 -10.82
C SER A 295 -8.91 22.37 -9.40
N ILE A 296 -8.02 21.45 -9.08
CA ILE A 296 -7.91 20.73 -7.82
C ILE A 296 -6.48 20.93 -7.35
N SER A 297 -6.28 21.32 -6.10
CA SER A 297 -4.95 21.44 -5.48
C SER A 297 -4.96 20.82 -4.09
N GLU A 298 -3.80 20.35 -3.65
CA GLU A 298 -3.55 20.01 -2.26
C GLU A 298 -2.75 21.16 -1.63
N ASP A 299 -3.37 21.84 -0.65
CA ASP A 299 -2.80 23.04 -0.03
C ASP A 299 -1.88 22.73 1.16
N GLY A 300 -1.88 21.49 1.69
CA GLY A 300 -1.09 21.08 2.85
C GLY A 300 0.41 20.87 2.55
N LEU A 301 0.75 20.44 1.34
CA LEU A 301 2.12 20.34 0.85
C LEU A 301 2.69 21.72 0.48
N ALA A 302 1.79 22.62 0.06
CA ALA A 302 2.09 23.95 -0.44
C ALA A 302 2.65 24.85 0.67
N GLY A 303 3.98 24.88 0.78
CA GLY A 303 4.72 25.69 1.75
C GLY A 303 5.84 24.95 2.47
N CYS A 304 5.86 23.61 2.43
CA CYS A 304 6.89 22.80 3.08
C CYS A 304 7.65 21.91 2.08
N VAL A 305 6.98 21.01 1.36
CA VAL A 305 7.66 20.00 0.52
C VAL A 305 7.21 19.99 -0.94
N GLY A 306 6.33 20.89 -1.41
CA GLY A 306 5.99 21.00 -2.83
C GLY A 306 4.50 21.23 -3.11
N HIS A 307 3.97 20.64 -4.18
CA HIS A 307 2.57 20.82 -4.60
C HIS A 307 2.00 19.63 -5.37
N VAL A 308 0.68 19.48 -5.32
CA VAL A 308 -0.08 18.60 -6.21
C VAL A 308 -1.19 19.42 -6.84
N ASN A 309 -1.14 19.59 -8.16
CA ASN A 309 -2.13 20.31 -8.95
C ASN A 309 -2.74 19.39 -9.99
N ILE A 310 -4.07 19.33 -10.03
CA ILE A 310 -4.81 18.52 -11.00
C ILE A 310 -5.86 19.41 -11.67
N ASN A 311 -5.80 19.48 -12.99
CA ASN A 311 -6.72 20.24 -13.81
C ASN A 311 -7.53 19.29 -14.67
N ILE A 312 -8.85 19.29 -14.49
CA ILE A 312 -9.76 18.40 -15.21
C ILE A 312 -10.74 19.18 -16.09
N HIS A 313 -11.13 18.54 -17.19
CA HIS A 313 -12.28 18.93 -18.00
C HIS A 313 -13.37 17.90 -17.84
N VAL A 314 -14.52 18.34 -17.37
CA VAL A 314 -15.65 17.47 -17.03
C VAL A 314 -16.77 17.67 -18.03
N LYS A 315 -17.34 16.56 -18.51
CA LYS A 315 -18.50 16.57 -19.40
C LYS A 315 -19.70 15.98 -18.66
N ARG A 316 -20.84 16.65 -18.77
CA ARG A 316 -22.09 16.20 -18.14
C ARG A 316 -22.44 14.78 -18.56
N GLY A 317 -22.65 13.92 -17.57
CA GLY A 317 -23.05 12.52 -17.77
C GLY A 317 -21.86 11.55 -17.91
N ASN A 318 -20.62 12.04 -17.91
CA ASN A 318 -19.45 11.17 -17.86
C ASN A 318 -19.09 10.86 -16.39
N PRO A 319 -18.63 9.63 -16.08
CA PRO A 319 -18.15 9.28 -14.74
C PRO A 319 -16.66 9.62 -14.53
N TRP A 320 -15.92 9.84 -15.62
CA TRP A 320 -14.51 10.26 -15.63
C TRP A 320 -14.32 11.57 -16.42
N PRO A 321 -13.25 12.34 -16.16
CA PRO A 321 -12.95 13.55 -16.91
C PRO A 321 -12.59 13.23 -18.36
N VAL A 322 -12.95 14.13 -19.28
CA VAL A 322 -12.59 14.01 -20.70
C VAL A 322 -11.17 14.48 -20.99
N LYS A 323 -10.58 15.22 -20.06
CA LYS A 323 -9.16 15.56 -20.03
C LYS A 323 -8.73 15.74 -18.58
N GLN A 324 -7.57 15.21 -18.21
CA GLN A 324 -6.95 15.41 -16.90
C GLN A 324 -5.47 15.73 -17.11
N MET A 325 -5.01 16.75 -16.40
CA MET A 325 -3.64 17.24 -16.41
C MET A 325 -3.16 17.24 -14.97
N VAL A 326 -2.12 16.49 -14.69
CA VAL A 326 -1.55 16.31 -13.35
C VAL A 326 -0.16 16.94 -13.33
N ASP A 327 0.13 17.67 -12.27
CA ASP A 327 1.41 18.31 -12.00
C ASP A 327 1.74 18.13 -10.51
N ILE A 328 2.75 17.33 -10.22
CA ILE A 328 3.22 16.99 -8.88
C ILE A 328 4.67 17.43 -8.76
N LEU A 329 4.98 18.11 -7.68
CA LEU A 329 6.34 18.42 -7.25
C LEU A 329 6.45 18.03 -5.78
N LEU A 330 7.42 17.18 -5.46
CA LEU A 330 7.88 16.93 -4.11
C LEU A 330 9.37 17.28 -4.05
N ASP A 331 9.74 18.17 -3.16
CA ASP A 331 11.08 18.69 -2.95
C ASP A 331 11.26 18.98 -1.45
N LYS A 332 12.04 18.12 -0.78
CA LYS A 332 12.29 18.24 0.67
C LYS A 332 13.14 19.47 1.02
N ASP A 333 14.03 19.88 0.12
CA ASP A 333 14.99 20.97 0.35
C ASP A 333 14.43 22.37 0.01
N GLY A 334 13.23 22.42 -0.58
CA GLY A 334 12.64 23.64 -1.13
C GLY A 334 11.87 24.54 -0.15
N GLY A 335 11.54 24.06 1.06
CA GLY A 335 10.68 24.78 2.02
C GLY A 335 11.41 25.56 3.11
N GLU A 336 11.07 26.84 3.30
CA GLU A 336 11.67 27.69 4.36
C GLU A 336 10.91 27.65 5.71
N ASP A 337 9.69 27.09 5.79
CA ASP A 337 8.79 27.28 6.95
C ASP A 337 7.94 26.03 7.29
N CYS A 338 8.59 24.90 7.58
CA CYS A 338 7.92 23.67 8.05
C CYS A 338 7.62 23.72 9.56
N SER A 339 6.73 24.63 9.99
CA SER A 339 6.12 24.52 11.34
C SER A 339 4.95 23.53 11.28
N LEU A 340 5.29 22.24 11.36
CA LEU A 340 4.33 21.14 11.26
C LEU A 340 3.50 21.00 12.55
N GLU A 341 2.43 21.79 12.70
CA GLU A 341 1.34 21.45 13.61
C GLU A 341 0.37 20.48 12.89
N GLY A 342 0.61 19.17 13.00
CA GLY A 342 -0.34 18.14 12.52
C GLY A 342 0.29 16.79 12.15
N LEU A 343 -0.57 15.77 12.01
CA LEU A 343 -0.24 14.35 11.74
C LEU A 343 0.51 14.07 10.42
N ILE A 344 0.74 15.09 9.58
CA ILE A 344 1.56 14.98 8.36
C ILE A 344 3.07 15.02 8.71
N SER A 345 3.43 15.39 9.95
CA SER A 345 4.83 15.33 10.43
C SER A 345 5.43 13.94 10.24
N ASP A 346 4.67 12.88 10.55
CA ASP A 346 5.22 11.53 10.62
C ASP A 346 5.51 10.95 9.22
N TYR A 347 4.75 11.34 8.19
CA TYR A 347 4.99 10.90 6.80
C TYR A 347 6.00 11.76 6.05
N LEU A 348 6.17 13.04 6.43
CA LEU A 348 7.10 13.96 5.75
C LEU A 348 8.51 13.93 6.32
N LEU A 349 8.68 13.51 7.59
CA LEU A 349 9.99 13.30 8.20
C LEU A 349 10.77 12.18 7.48
N ASP A 350 10.06 11.17 6.95
CA ASP A 350 10.63 10.00 6.26
C ASP A 350 10.79 10.17 4.74
N LEU A 351 10.52 11.36 4.18
CA LEU A 351 10.82 11.60 2.77
C LEU A 351 12.35 11.60 2.55
N PRO A 352 12.86 10.80 1.60
CA PRO A 352 14.28 10.85 1.23
C PRO A 352 14.68 12.24 0.71
N ASP A 353 15.94 12.61 0.88
CA ASP A 353 16.48 13.81 0.27
C ASP A 353 16.45 13.69 -1.27
N GLY A 354 15.98 14.75 -1.94
CA GLY A 354 15.81 14.80 -3.38
C GLY A 354 14.54 15.49 -3.86
N THR A 355 14.29 15.40 -5.17
CA THR A 355 13.15 16.00 -5.86
C THR A 355 12.46 14.98 -6.77
N LEU A 356 11.13 14.86 -6.64
CA LEU A 356 10.26 14.13 -7.55
C LEU A 356 9.36 15.14 -8.29
N THR A 357 9.43 15.14 -9.62
CA THR A 357 8.51 15.90 -10.48
C THR A 357 7.73 14.94 -11.36
N VAL A 358 6.40 15.07 -11.38
CA VAL A 358 5.53 14.31 -12.28
C VAL A 358 4.59 15.24 -13.02
N SER A 359 4.64 15.18 -14.35
CA SER A 359 3.64 15.79 -15.22
C SER A 359 2.96 14.70 -16.03
N ALA A 360 1.64 14.73 -16.14
CA ALA A 360 0.89 13.78 -16.95
C ALA A 360 -0.34 14.42 -17.59
N VAL A 361 -0.63 14.04 -18.84
CA VAL A 361 -1.84 14.48 -19.55
C VAL A 361 -2.55 13.29 -20.15
N ILE A 362 -3.78 13.05 -19.69
CA ILE A 362 -4.69 12.06 -20.26
C ILE A 362 -5.86 12.77 -20.94
N THR A 363 -6.25 12.28 -22.12
CA THR A 363 -7.38 12.83 -22.89
C THR A 363 -8.26 11.71 -23.40
N GLU A 364 -9.56 11.78 -23.12
CA GLU A 364 -10.57 10.85 -23.63
C GLU A 364 -10.51 10.82 -25.16
N THR A 365 -10.60 9.62 -25.72
CA THR A 365 -10.78 9.42 -27.17
C THR A 365 -12.14 8.81 -27.50
N SER A 366 -12.65 7.96 -26.61
CA SER A 366 -13.85 7.18 -26.81
C SER A 366 -14.45 6.82 -25.45
N SER A 367 -15.78 6.72 -25.37
CA SER A 367 -16.46 6.25 -24.17
C SER A 367 -17.73 5.47 -24.51
N ASN A 368 -18.03 4.50 -23.65
CA ASN A 368 -19.28 3.75 -23.62
C ASN A 368 -19.82 3.78 -22.20
N PHE A 369 -21.13 3.89 -22.06
CA PHE A 369 -21.76 4.03 -20.75
C PHE A 369 -22.67 2.84 -20.44
N GLY A 370 -22.45 2.26 -19.27
CA GLY A 370 -23.30 1.24 -18.69
C GLY A 370 -24.74 1.72 -18.48
N SER A 371 -25.66 0.78 -18.45
CA SER A 371 -27.07 1.05 -18.15
C SER A 371 -27.42 0.91 -16.66
N THR A 372 -26.72 0.03 -15.95
CA THR A 372 -27.05 -0.38 -14.59
C THR A 372 -26.09 0.29 -13.60
N PRO A 373 -26.57 1.14 -12.67
CA PRO A 373 -25.75 1.64 -11.57
C PRO A 373 -25.07 0.52 -10.80
N VAL A 374 -23.84 0.77 -10.35
CA VAL A 374 -23.20 -0.13 -9.39
C VAL A 374 -24.07 -0.21 -8.14
N HIS A 375 -24.20 -1.42 -7.57
CA HIS A 375 -25.05 -1.70 -6.41
C HIS A 375 -24.41 -1.24 -5.09
N TRP A 376 -23.96 0.00 -5.05
CA TRP A 376 -23.37 0.59 -3.86
C TRP A 376 -24.32 0.57 -2.65
N ASP A 377 -23.75 0.43 -1.46
CA ASP A 377 -24.44 0.40 -0.17
C ASP A 377 -25.53 -0.70 -0.10
N THR A 378 -25.38 -1.77 -0.87
CA THR A 378 -26.36 -2.86 -0.98
C THR A 378 -25.87 -4.10 -0.25
N ALA A 379 -26.58 -4.48 0.81
CA ALA A 379 -26.33 -5.75 1.50
C ALA A 379 -26.81 -6.93 0.64
N TYR A 380 -26.12 -8.06 0.76
CA TYR A 380 -26.39 -9.28 -0.01
C TYR A 380 -26.27 -10.51 0.88
N ALA A 381 -26.99 -11.58 0.53
CA ALA A 381 -27.10 -12.77 1.37
C ALA A 381 -25.79 -13.58 1.43
N GLY A 382 -24.99 -13.54 0.38
CA GLY A 382 -23.66 -14.16 0.33
C GLY A 382 -22.55 -13.39 1.03
N SER A 383 -22.83 -12.26 1.70
CA SER A 383 -21.79 -11.45 2.35
C SER A 383 -21.20 -12.21 3.55
N PRO A 384 -19.86 -12.26 3.71
CA PRO A 384 -19.24 -12.91 4.86
C PRO A 384 -19.69 -12.27 6.18
N GLY A 385 -19.95 -13.11 7.18
CA GLY A 385 -20.30 -12.68 8.53
C GLY A 385 -19.14 -11.96 9.24
N SER A 386 -19.48 -11.18 10.27
CA SER A 386 -18.46 -10.59 11.15
C SER A 386 -17.68 -11.71 11.85
N GLY A 387 -16.36 -11.73 11.67
CA GLY A 387 -15.49 -12.78 12.20
C GLY A 387 -15.53 -14.10 11.44
N GLU A 388 -16.33 -14.22 10.37
CA GLU A 388 -16.35 -15.43 9.56
C GLU A 388 -14.97 -15.66 8.94
N ASP A 389 -14.42 -16.85 9.18
CA ASP A 389 -13.15 -17.31 8.62
C ASP A 389 -11.94 -16.41 8.93
N ILE A 390 -12.05 -15.65 10.04
CA ILE A 390 -10.95 -14.94 10.68
C ILE A 390 -10.46 -15.83 11.84
N PRO A 391 -9.20 -16.28 11.83
CA PRO A 391 -8.65 -17.07 12.92
C PRO A 391 -8.57 -16.24 14.21
N SER A 392 -8.80 -16.86 15.37
CA SER A 392 -8.88 -16.16 16.66
C SER A 392 -8.10 -16.83 17.79
N SER A 393 -7.33 -17.89 17.49
CA SER A 393 -6.55 -18.64 18.46
C SER A 393 -5.09 -18.17 18.42
N GLN A 394 -4.86 -16.95 18.89
CA GLN A 394 -3.51 -16.42 19.06
C GLN A 394 -2.85 -17.05 20.30
N GLN A 395 -1.53 -17.10 20.30
CA GLN A 395 -0.70 -17.68 21.34
C GLN A 395 0.43 -16.71 21.74
N HIS A 396 0.84 -16.77 23.01
CA HIS A 396 2.03 -16.07 23.48
C HIS A 396 3.30 -16.76 22.97
N TRP A 397 4.35 -15.97 22.78
CA TRP A 397 5.67 -16.48 22.44
C TRP A 397 6.35 -17.00 23.70
N GLU A 398 7.02 -18.15 23.59
CA GLU A 398 7.96 -18.61 24.62
C GLU A 398 9.33 -18.01 24.30
N GLU A 399 10.18 -18.74 23.58
CA GLU A 399 11.46 -18.26 23.04
C GLU A 399 11.33 -17.74 21.60
N ALA A 400 10.28 -18.14 20.88
CA ALA A 400 10.05 -17.83 19.47
C ALA A 400 8.56 -17.76 19.18
N MET A 401 8.21 -17.36 17.95
CA MET A 401 6.84 -17.46 17.45
C MET A 401 6.40 -18.94 17.43
N PRO A 402 5.21 -19.28 17.93
CA PRO A 402 4.71 -20.66 17.85
C PRO A 402 4.58 -21.15 16.40
N ASP A 403 5.18 -22.28 16.07
CA ASP A 403 5.12 -22.89 14.75
C ASP A 403 3.97 -23.90 14.69
N GLU A 404 4.00 -24.97 15.48
CA GLU A 404 2.97 -26.03 15.48
C GLU A 404 2.61 -26.58 14.08
N SER A 405 3.57 -26.56 13.13
CA SER A 405 3.35 -27.07 11.77
C SER A 405 3.35 -28.59 11.72
N ASP A 406 2.28 -29.18 11.17
CA ASP A 406 2.21 -30.60 10.80
C ASP A 406 2.80 -30.87 9.39
N ILE A 407 3.22 -29.82 8.66
CA ILE A 407 3.72 -29.90 7.28
C ILE A 407 5.23 -30.13 7.27
N ARG A 408 5.97 -29.53 8.22
CA ARG A 408 7.42 -29.67 8.36
C ARG A 408 7.74 -30.69 9.45
N GLU A 409 8.66 -31.61 9.17
CA GLU A 409 9.13 -32.59 10.19
C GLU A 409 10.11 -31.96 11.19
N PHE A 410 10.78 -30.88 10.80
CA PHE A 410 11.68 -30.09 11.64
C PHE A 410 11.11 -28.67 11.81
N ASP A 411 10.08 -28.57 12.64
CA ASP A 411 9.45 -27.29 13.04
C ASP A 411 10.40 -26.44 13.90
N LEU A 412 9.98 -25.20 14.17
CA LEU A 412 10.78 -24.26 14.95
C LEU A 412 10.99 -24.72 16.39
N GLU A 413 10.00 -25.33 17.04
CA GLU A 413 10.16 -25.87 18.39
C GLU A 413 11.22 -26.97 18.44
N ALA A 414 11.26 -27.87 17.44
CA ALA A 414 12.31 -28.89 17.34
C ALA A 414 13.69 -28.29 17.07
N ALA A 415 13.76 -27.17 16.33
CA ALA A 415 15.01 -26.44 16.10
C ALA A 415 15.52 -25.78 17.39
N VAL A 416 14.65 -25.12 18.15
CA VAL A 416 14.97 -24.54 19.47
C VAL A 416 15.38 -25.61 20.46
N ASP A 417 14.62 -26.70 20.61
CA ASP A 417 14.98 -27.81 21.51
C ASP A 417 16.33 -28.43 21.14
N CYS A 418 16.60 -28.57 19.84
CA CYS A 418 17.91 -28.97 19.37
C CYS A 418 19.01 -28.02 19.86
N LEU A 419 18.85 -26.71 19.64
CA LEU A 419 19.85 -25.70 19.98
C LEU A 419 20.20 -25.80 21.46
N MET A 420 19.17 -25.81 22.30
CA MET A 420 19.29 -25.86 23.75
C MET A 420 19.89 -27.17 24.25
N THR A 421 19.58 -28.32 23.63
CA THR A 421 20.05 -29.63 24.11
C THR A 421 21.44 -29.99 23.59
N ASN A 422 21.73 -29.72 22.31
CA ASN A 422 22.93 -30.19 21.62
C ASN A 422 24.03 -29.12 21.51
N HIS A 423 23.65 -27.85 21.54
CA HIS A 423 24.54 -26.70 21.35
C HIS A 423 24.36 -25.67 22.49
N SER A 424 24.19 -26.16 23.72
CA SER A 424 23.89 -25.36 24.93
C SER A 424 24.97 -24.35 25.34
N SER A 425 26.10 -24.30 24.64
CA SER A 425 27.20 -23.35 24.88
C SER A 425 27.38 -22.37 23.73
N SER A 426 26.41 -22.31 22.81
CA SER A 426 26.34 -21.26 21.78
C SER A 426 25.75 -20.00 22.40
N ASP A 427 26.16 -18.84 21.90
CA ASP A 427 25.68 -17.56 22.40
C ASP A 427 24.15 -17.44 22.25
N ALA A 428 23.61 -18.00 21.16
CA ALA A 428 22.16 -18.12 20.96
C ALA A 428 21.47 -18.93 22.05
N ALA A 429 22.01 -20.10 22.44
CA ALA A 429 21.41 -20.91 23.50
C ALA A 429 21.48 -20.20 24.85
N GLU A 430 22.61 -19.55 25.16
CA GLU A 430 22.77 -18.77 26.39
C GLU A 430 21.78 -17.60 26.45
N ALA A 431 21.58 -16.89 25.33
CA ALA A 431 20.60 -15.80 25.21
C ALA A 431 19.17 -16.26 25.49
N LEU A 432 18.75 -17.41 24.92
CA LEU A 432 17.41 -17.95 25.16
C LEU A 432 17.22 -18.42 26.62
N GLU A 433 18.27 -18.90 27.29
CA GLU A 433 18.21 -19.19 28.73
C GLU A 433 18.04 -17.93 29.59
N SER A 434 18.56 -16.78 29.14
CA SER A 434 18.56 -15.50 29.87
C SER A 434 17.46 -14.52 29.42
N ALA A 435 16.29 -15.04 29.05
CA ALA A 435 15.10 -14.27 28.63
C ALA A 435 15.20 -13.57 27.27
N GLY A 436 16.18 -13.94 26.44
CA GLY A 436 16.20 -13.61 25.02
C GLY A 436 15.09 -14.32 24.23
N TYR A 437 14.96 -13.93 22.98
CA TYR A 437 13.97 -14.51 22.05
C TYR A 437 14.48 -14.46 20.60
N ILE A 438 13.87 -15.29 19.76
CA ILE A 438 14.07 -15.34 18.31
C ILE A 438 13.13 -14.35 17.65
N TRP A 439 13.66 -13.22 17.19
CA TRP A 439 12.88 -12.15 16.58
C TRP A 439 12.66 -12.34 15.07
N GLN A 440 13.47 -13.19 14.44
CA GLN A 440 13.30 -13.59 13.03
C GLN A 440 13.70 -15.05 12.86
N ALA A 441 12.90 -15.82 12.13
CA ALA A 441 13.26 -17.18 11.75
C ALA A 441 12.83 -17.47 10.30
N THR A 442 13.69 -18.12 9.52
CA THR A 442 13.40 -18.53 8.14
C THR A 442 13.78 -19.99 7.92
N TYR A 443 12.82 -20.78 7.46
CA TYR A 443 13.02 -22.17 7.06
C TYR A 443 13.30 -22.27 5.57
N SER A 444 14.35 -22.99 5.18
CA SER A 444 14.61 -23.34 3.78
C SER A 444 15.38 -24.65 3.68
N THR A 445 14.96 -25.58 2.83
CA THR A 445 15.68 -26.85 2.56
C THR A 445 16.08 -27.65 3.82
N ASP A 446 15.17 -27.80 4.78
CA ASP A 446 15.41 -28.49 6.07
C ASP A 446 16.46 -27.80 6.98
N GLU A 447 16.63 -26.49 6.78
CA GLU A 447 17.49 -25.61 7.57
C GLU A 447 16.68 -24.44 8.14
N TRP A 448 16.92 -24.12 9.41
CA TRP A 448 16.41 -22.92 10.06
C TRP A 448 17.53 -21.90 10.20
N ASN A 449 17.32 -20.69 9.68
CA ASN A 449 18.10 -19.51 10.01
C ASN A 449 17.33 -18.70 11.05
N MET A 450 17.88 -18.55 12.25
CA MET A 450 17.20 -17.94 13.40
C MET A 450 18.05 -16.81 13.95
N SER A 451 17.47 -15.61 13.99
CA SER A 451 18.08 -14.43 14.60
C SER A 451 17.52 -14.20 15.99
N TRP A 452 18.41 -13.99 16.96
CA TRP A 452 18.09 -13.88 18.38
C TRP A 452 18.55 -12.55 18.95
N VAL A 453 17.98 -12.16 20.08
CA VAL A 453 18.38 -11.01 20.89
C VAL A 453 18.28 -11.37 22.38
N ASP A 454 19.24 -10.93 23.18
CA ASP A 454 19.29 -11.12 24.63
C ASP A 454 18.90 -9.86 25.42
N ASP A 455 18.75 -9.98 26.74
CA ASP A 455 18.37 -8.89 27.65
C ASP A 455 19.45 -7.82 27.86
N ASN A 456 20.65 -8.03 27.31
CA ASN A 456 21.76 -7.09 27.30
C ASN A 456 21.92 -6.41 25.93
N GLU A 457 20.94 -6.55 25.04
CA GLU A 457 20.93 -6.00 23.67
C GLU A 457 22.03 -6.58 22.78
N ASN A 458 22.61 -7.74 23.14
CA ASN A 458 23.40 -8.52 22.20
C ASN A 458 22.47 -9.28 21.27
N ALA A 459 22.84 -9.37 20.00
CA ALA A 459 22.06 -10.07 19.00
C ALA A 459 22.98 -10.85 18.07
N GLY A 460 22.44 -11.90 17.48
CA GLY A 460 23.15 -12.72 16.50
C GLY A 460 22.19 -13.57 15.70
N TRP A 461 22.74 -14.47 14.89
CA TRP A 461 21.99 -15.45 14.14
C TRP A 461 22.68 -16.81 14.15
N VAL A 462 21.88 -17.86 14.00
CA VAL A 462 22.34 -19.26 13.94
C VAL A 462 21.63 -19.99 12.80
N VAL A 463 22.36 -20.87 12.12
CA VAL A 463 21.80 -21.77 11.11
C VAL A 463 21.85 -23.21 11.62
N LEU A 464 20.68 -23.81 11.81
CA LEU A 464 20.51 -25.19 12.23
C LEU A 464 20.03 -26.06 11.07
N ARG A 465 20.61 -27.25 10.94
CA ARG A 465 20.25 -28.24 9.92
C ARG A 465 19.81 -29.54 10.55
N HIS A 466 18.74 -30.12 10.01
CA HIS A 466 18.33 -31.46 10.35
C HIS A 466 18.93 -32.48 9.37
N LYS A 467 19.85 -33.34 9.82
CA LYS A 467 20.40 -34.41 8.97
C LYS A 467 20.64 -35.71 9.71
N ASP A 468 20.13 -36.81 9.16
CA ASP A 468 20.38 -38.18 9.63
C ASP A 468 20.16 -38.35 11.15
N SER A 469 19.10 -37.74 11.71
CA SER A 469 18.77 -37.69 13.15
C SER A 469 19.75 -36.94 14.06
N GLY A 470 20.70 -36.21 13.48
CA GLY A 470 21.59 -35.29 14.19
C GLY A 470 21.23 -33.85 13.88
N CYS A 471 21.22 -33.02 14.92
CA CYS A 471 21.05 -31.58 14.74
C CYS A 471 22.41 -30.88 14.66
N ILE A 472 22.63 -30.17 13.56
CA ILE A 472 23.93 -29.59 13.21
C ILE A 472 23.82 -28.08 13.24
N LEU A 473 24.61 -27.43 14.10
CA LEU A 473 24.90 -26.01 13.99
C LEU A 473 25.84 -25.81 12.80
N ALA A 474 25.30 -25.26 11.72
CA ALA A 474 26.01 -25.11 10.46
C ALA A 474 26.84 -23.83 10.43
N ASP A 475 26.30 -22.75 11.00
CA ASP A 475 26.94 -21.44 11.06
C ASP A 475 26.33 -20.60 12.19
N GLU A 476 27.08 -19.65 12.70
CA GLU A 476 26.66 -18.71 13.74
C GLU A 476 27.46 -17.40 13.65
N HIS A 477 26.81 -16.27 13.91
CA HIS A 477 27.50 -14.99 14.01
C HIS A 477 26.73 -13.99 14.87
N ASP A 478 27.48 -13.10 15.50
CA ASP A 478 26.91 -11.95 16.20
C ASP A 478 26.65 -10.81 15.21
N TYR A 479 25.61 -10.04 15.49
CA TYR A 479 25.39 -8.75 14.85
C TYR A 479 26.25 -7.66 15.50
N ASP A 480 26.37 -6.53 14.82
CA ASP A 480 26.94 -5.33 15.43
C ASP A 480 26.03 -4.82 16.58
N GLU A 481 26.61 -4.14 17.57
CA GLU A 481 25.86 -3.49 18.66
C GLU A 481 24.74 -2.59 18.10
N ASP A 482 23.62 -2.48 18.82
CA ASP A 482 22.43 -1.67 18.47
C ASP A 482 21.63 -2.14 17.23
N THR A 483 21.85 -3.37 16.73
CA THR A 483 21.09 -3.89 15.56
C THR A 483 19.60 -4.09 15.86
N VAL A 484 19.26 -4.57 17.06
CA VAL A 484 17.88 -4.80 17.51
C VAL A 484 17.78 -4.55 19.00
N SER A 485 16.74 -3.83 19.43
CA SER A 485 16.45 -3.62 20.85
C SER A 485 15.68 -4.79 21.43
N TRP A 486 16.06 -5.22 22.63
CA TRP A 486 15.29 -6.20 23.38
C TRP A 486 14.09 -5.54 24.05
N ASP A 487 12.87 -5.98 23.72
CA ASP A 487 11.68 -5.70 24.53
C ASP A 487 10.66 -6.83 24.43
N ARG A 488 10.68 -7.70 25.44
CA ARG A 488 9.75 -8.83 25.51
C ARG A 488 8.30 -8.41 25.79
N ASN A 489 8.06 -7.20 26.31
CA ASN A 489 6.69 -6.73 26.59
C ASN A 489 5.99 -6.21 25.33
N GLU A 490 6.74 -5.91 24.27
CA GLU A 490 6.21 -5.42 22.99
C GLU A 490 5.88 -6.56 22.02
N ILE A 491 6.19 -7.82 22.36
CA ILE A 491 5.86 -8.98 21.53
C ILE A 491 4.35 -9.26 21.61
N PRO A 492 3.59 -9.12 20.50
CA PRO A 492 2.15 -9.40 20.50
C PRO A 492 1.87 -10.90 20.52
N GLU A 493 0.62 -11.26 20.86
CA GLU A 493 0.14 -12.62 20.62
C GLU A 493 -0.07 -12.84 19.12
N THR A 494 0.34 -14.00 18.60
CA THR A 494 0.25 -14.30 17.16
C THR A 494 -0.43 -15.63 16.92
N LEU A 495 -0.94 -15.82 15.70
CA LEU A 495 -1.30 -17.15 15.20
C LEU A 495 -0.05 -18.03 15.09
N THR A 496 -0.24 -19.33 14.97
CA THR A 496 0.87 -20.26 14.74
C THR A 496 1.32 -20.24 13.27
N LEU A 497 2.60 -20.48 12.99
CA LEU A 497 3.08 -20.60 11.61
C LEU A 497 2.34 -21.71 10.86
N GLY A 498 2.16 -22.88 11.47
CA GLY A 498 1.41 -24.00 10.92
C GLY A 498 -0.02 -23.64 10.50
N LEU A 499 -0.76 -22.90 11.34
CA LEU A 499 -2.11 -22.43 10.97
C LEU A 499 -2.08 -21.50 9.75
N MET A 500 -1.10 -20.61 9.68
CA MET A 500 -0.95 -19.73 8.53
C MET A 500 -0.53 -20.52 7.28
N GLU A 501 0.38 -21.48 7.38
CA GLU A 501 0.79 -22.35 6.28
C GLU A 501 -0.41 -23.09 5.68
N GLU A 502 -1.24 -23.72 6.52
CA GLU A 502 -2.45 -24.41 6.08
C GLU A 502 -3.40 -23.48 5.32
N ARG A 503 -3.57 -22.25 5.83
CA ARG A 503 -4.43 -21.24 5.20
C ARG A 503 -3.85 -20.76 3.88
N ILE A 504 -2.54 -20.55 3.80
CA ILE A 504 -1.90 -20.13 2.56
C ILE A 504 -2.08 -21.21 1.50
N LEU A 505 -1.73 -22.45 1.83
CA LEU A 505 -1.75 -23.62 0.95
C LEU A 505 -3.16 -24.11 0.59
N PHE A 506 -4.21 -23.53 1.17
CA PHE A 506 -5.58 -23.87 0.82
C PHE A 506 -5.92 -23.40 -0.60
N GLU A 507 -6.13 -24.36 -1.51
CA GLU A 507 -6.22 -24.12 -2.97
C GLU A 507 -7.22 -23.02 -3.40
N SER A 508 -8.31 -22.81 -2.65
CA SER A 508 -9.34 -21.85 -3.04
C SER A 508 -9.12 -20.42 -2.52
N ARG A 509 -8.20 -20.17 -1.58
CA ARG A 509 -8.05 -18.84 -0.95
C ARG A 509 -7.22 -17.90 -1.81
N TYR A 510 -6.07 -18.39 -2.30
CA TYR A 510 -5.11 -17.60 -3.08
C TYR A 510 -4.70 -18.36 -4.35
N LEU A 511 -5.68 -18.71 -5.18
CA LEU A 511 -5.51 -19.56 -6.36
C LEU A 511 -4.36 -19.11 -7.28
N GLU A 512 -4.19 -17.80 -7.44
CA GLU A 512 -3.17 -17.22 -8.31
C GLU A 512 -1.76 -17.25 -7.69
N LEU A 513 -1.64 -17.31 -6.36
CA LEU A 513 -0.36 -17.50 -5.66
C LEU A 513 0.03 -18.99 -5.65
N GLN A 514 -0.95 -19.88 -5.49
CA GLN A 514 -0.75 -21.33 -5.36
C GLN A 514 0.10 -21.94 -6.49
N GLN A 515 -0.07 -21.45 -7.72
CA GLN A 515 0.71 -21.91 -8.87
C GLN A 515 2.24 -21.72 -8.72
N PHE A 516 2.68 -20.81 -7.84
CA PHE A 516 4.09 -20.50 -7.63
C PHE A 516 4.65 -21.12 -6.35
N ILE A 517 3.82 -21.37 -5.34
CA ILE A 517 4.30 -21.74 -4.00
C ILE A 517 4.05 -23.21 -3.63
N SER A 518 3.16 -23.90 -4.34
CA SER A 518 2.78 -25.28 -4.01
C SER A 518 3.24 -26.28 -5.09
N ASN A 519 3.59 -27.48 -4.63
CA ASN A 519 3.84 -28.65 -5.49
C ASN A 519 2.60 -29.57 -5.64
N GLY A 520 1.43 -29.15 -5.11
CA GLY A 520 0.18 -29.92 -5.10
C GLY A 520 -0.02 -30.82 -3.88
N THR A 521 0.97 -30.96 -3.00
CA THR A 521 0.85 -31.68 -1.71
C THR A 521 1.28 -30.86 -0.49
N GLY A 522 1.97 -29.73 -0.71
CA GLY A 522 2.46 -28.81 0.31
C GLY A 522 3.27 -27.70 -0.36
N TRP A 523 4.21 -27.11 0.38
CA TRP A 523 5.16 -26.15 -0.16
C TRP A 523 6.02 -26.75 -1.28
N ASP A 524 6.40 -25.91 -2.25
CA ASP A 524 7.47 -26.23 -3.17
C ASP A 524 8.81 -26.38 -2.39
N PRO A 525 9.68 -27.36 -2.70
CA PRO A 525 10.93 -27.55 -1.96
C PRO A 525 11.91 -26.37 -2.02
N SER A 526 11.77 -25.49 -3.02
CA SER A 526 12.59 -24.27 -3.17
C SER A 526 12.00 -23.06 -2.45
N MET A 527 10.89 -23.23 -1.73
CA MET A 527 10.27 -22.19 -0.93
C MET A 527 11.06 -21.97 0.37
N SER A 528 11.30 -20.71 0.72
CA SER A 528 11.60 -20.32 2.08
C SER A 528 10.37 -19.70 2.74
N TYR A 529 10.17 -19.99 4.03
CA TYR A 529 9.02 -19.49 4.78
C TYR A 529 9.43 -19.24 6.23
N GLY A 530 8.94 -18.14 6.81
CA GLY A 530 9.38 -17.68 8.11
C GLY A 530 8.57 -16.50 8.63
N TYR A 531 9.08 -15.86 9.67
CA TYR A 531 8.50 -14.66 10.26
C TYR A 531 9.56 -13.63 10.65
N LEU A 532 9.09 -12.40 10.84
CA LEU A 532 9.83 -11.25 11.32
C LEU A 532 8.98 -10.49 12.35
N LEU A 533 9.55 -10.23 13.53
CA LEU A 533 9.04 -9.27 14.50
C LEU A 533 9.53 -7.86 14.10
N ALA A 534 8.62 -6.98 13.72
CA ALA A 534 8.94 -5.68 13.14
C ALA A 534 9.43 -4.59 14.12
N THR A 535 9.69 -4.93 15.40
CA THR A 535 10.33 -4.00 16.35
C THR A 535 11.81 -3.75 15.99
N ALA A 536 12.40 -4.59 15.12
CA ALA A 536 13.68 -4.33 14.49
C ALA A 536 13.47 -3.56 13.17
N SER A 537 13.92 -2.31 13.12
CA SER A 537 13.88 -1.46 11.93
C SER A 537 14.83 -1.98 10.84
N VAL A 538 14.42 -3.04 10.15
CA VAL A 538 15.13 -3.59 9.00
C VAL A 538 14.13 -3.85 7.88
N ASP A 539 14.16 -2.90 6.94
CA ASP A 539 13.67 -3.01 5.56
C ASP A 539 12.18 -2.76 5.27
N ILE A 540 11.90 -2.50 3.98
CA ILE A 540 10.67 -2.04 3.28
C ILE A 540 9.33 -2.71 3.67
N LEU A 541 9.38 -3.77 4.48
CA LEU A 541 8.24 -4.46 5.08
C LEU A 541 8.08 -4.16 6.57
N SER A 542 8.65 -3.06 7.09
CA SER A 542 8.46 -2.58 8.46
C SER A 542 7.01 -2.14 8.69
N LEU A 543 6.13 -3.12 8.70
CA LEU A 543 4.77 -3.01 9.17
C LEU A 543 4.85 -3.07 10.69
N ASN A 544 4.15 -2.21 11.43
CA ASN A 544 4.08 -2.30 12.90
C ASN A 544 3.23 -3.52 13.33
N MET A 545 3.61 -4.72 12.89
CA MET A 545 2.95 -6.01 13.12
C MET A 545 3.98 -7.13 12.99
N VAL A 546 3.72 -8.28 13.60
CA VAL A 546 4.48 -9.50 13.27
C VAL A 546 4.07 -9.96 11.87
N THR A 547 5.05 -10.15 10.99
CA THR A 547 4.80 -10.57 9.60
C THR A 547 5.36 -11.96 9.37
N ALA A 548 4.52 -12.88 8.88
CA ALA A 548 4.96 -14.12 8.28
C ALA A 548 5.07 -13.96 6.77
N ALA A 549 6.17 -14.44 6.20
CA ALA A 549 6.48 -14.25 4.79
C ALA A 549 7.12 -15.49 4.19
N GLY A 550 6.97 -15.63 2.88
CA GLY A 550 7.70 -16.64 2.14
C GLY A 550 8.22 -16.09 0.82
N THR A 551 9.38 -16.56 0.40
CA THR A 551 9.94 -16.27 -0.91
C THR A 551 10.45 -17.52 -1.63
N ARG A 552 10.40 -17.51 -2.96
CA ARG A 552 10.94 -18.57 -3.81
C ARG A 552 11.54 -17.92 -5.05
N SER A 553 12.74 -18.35 -5.40
CA SER A 553 13.40 -17.99 -6.66
C SER A 553 13.75 -19.22 -7.48
N TRP A 554 13.53 -19.16 -8.79
CA TRP A 554 13.85 -20.26 -9.70
C TRP A 554 14.16 -19.75 -11.11
N GLU A 555 15.03 -20.46 -11.82
CA GLU A 555 15.29 -20.23 -13.23
C GLU A 555 14.38 -21.12 -14.08
N GLU A 556 13.63 -20.52 -15.01
CA GLU A 556 12.81 -21.24 -15.98
C GLU A 556 12.93 -20.62 -17.37
N SER A 557 13.31 -21.44 -18.35
CA SER A 557 13.40 -21.02 -19.76
C SER A 557 14.32 -19.81 -20.01
N GLY A 558 15.43 -19.70 -19.25
CA GLY A 558 16.38 -18.58 -19.34
C GLY A 558 15.85 -17.29 -18.71
N ARG A 559 14.95 -17.42 -17.74
CA ARG A 559 14.40 -16.32 -16.96
C ARG A 559 14.51 -16.62 -15.48
N ASP A 560 14.91 -15.63 -14.72
CA ASP A 560 14.93 -15.66 -13.27
C ASP A 560 13.59 -15.20 -12.74
N ASN A 561 12.91 -16.08 -12.02
CA ASN A 561 11.62 -15.80 -11.43
C ASN A 561 11.77 -15.71 -9.92
N THR A 562 11.08 -14.75 -9.32
CA THR A 562 10.97 -14.62 -7.86
C THR A 562 9.52 -14.38 -7.50
N VAL A 563 9.01 -15.10 -6.51
CA VAL A 563 7.71 -14.85 -5.89
C VAL A 563 7.93 -14.61 -4.40
N SER A 564 7.25 -13.62 -3.84
CA SER A 564 7.21 -13.41 -2.39
C SER A 564 5.82 -13.01 -1.94
N PHE A 565 5.45 -13.38 -0.72
CA PHE A 565 4.19 -13.00 -0.09
C PHE A 565 4.40 -12.63 1.38
N ALA A 566 3.47 -11.87 1.93
CA ALA A 566 3.46 -11.46 3.33
C ALA A 566 2.07 -11.57 3.95
N ILE A 567 2.00 -11.93 5.23
CA ILE A 567 0.78 -12.14 6.01
C ILE A 567 1.01 -11.55 7.39
N ASP A 568 0.00 -10.83 7.86
CA ASP A 568 -0.09 -10.38 9.25
C ASP A 568 -0.29 -11.61 10.14
N ALA A 569 0.71 -11.92 10.97
CA ALA A 569 0.70 -13.07 11.86
C ALA A 569 -0.27 -12.90 13.04
N GLU A 570 -0.69 -11.68 13.37
CA GLU A 570 -1.65 -11.43 14.42
C GLU A 570 -3.06 -11.76 13.94
N SER A 571 -3.42 -11.35 12.73
CA SER A 571 -4.78 -11.53 12.20
C SER A 571 -4.96 -12.68 11.21
N GLY A 572 -3.88 -13.19 10.62
CA GLY A 572 -3.92 -14.18 9.53
C GLY A 572 -4.41 -13.59 8.21
N ARG A 573 -4.31 -12.27 8.07
CA ARG A 573 -4.71 -11.49 6.91
C ARG A 573 -3.56 -11.42 5.91
N MET A 574 -3.79 -11.85 4.67
CA MET A 574 -2.82 -11.65 3.59
C MET A 574 -2.63 -10.16 3.35
N VAL A 575 -1.39 -9.70 3.48
CA VAL A 575 -0.98 -8.36 3.06
C VAL A 575 -1.04 -8.32 1.54
N GLY A 576 -0.33 -9.26 0.92
CA GLY A 576 -0.34 -9.52 -0.51
C GLY A 576 0.93 -10.23 -0.97
N TRP A 577 1.10 -10.30 -2.28
CA TRP A 577 2.21 -11.01 -2.90
C TRP A 577 2.65 -10.35 -4.20
N TYR A 578 3.87 -10.66 -4.64
CA TYR A 578 4.38 -10.26 -5.94
C TYR A 578 5.14 -11.39 -6.61
N HIS A 579 5.16 -11.36 -7.94
CA HIS A 579 5.95 -12.24 -8.79
C HIS A 579 6.71 -11.37 -9.80
N THR A 580 8.00 -11.65 -9.97
CA THR A 580 8.82 -11.06 -11.03
C THR A 580 9.36 -12.17 -11.92
N SER A 581 9.52 -11.86 -13.20
CA SER A 581 10.20 -12.70 -14.17
C SER A 581 11.15 -11.81 -14.95
N LEU A 582 12.45 -12.02 -14.74
CA LEU A 582 13.55 -11.24 -15.29
C LEU A 582 14.34 -12.10 -16.28
N PRO A 583 15.03 -11.51 -17.26
CA PRO A 583 16.04 -12.22 -18.05
C PRO A 583 17.17 -12.72 -17.13
N ALA A 584 17.59 -13.97 -17.30
CA ALA A 584 18.71 -14.57 -16.56
C ALA A 584 20.09 -14.15 -17.09
#